data_AF-A0A7U2D5J6-F1
#
_entry.id   AF-A0A7U2D5J6-F1
#
_cell.length_a   1.000
_cell.length_b   1.000
_cell.length_c   1.000
_cell.angle_alpha   90.00
_cell.angle_beta   90.00
_cell.angle_gamma   90.00
#
_symmetry.space_group_name_H-M   'P 1'
#
loop_
_entity.id
_entity.type
_entity.pdbx_description
1 polymer ?
#
loop_
_entity_poly.entity_id
_entity_poly.type
_entity_poly.pdbx_seq_one_letter_code
_entity_poly.pdbx_strand_id
1 'polypeptide(L)' 'MNTYVITFRALNTKKEKITCSAFVHSETLFLAVHSFEDKNRGRGYVITSVSELLSEELTAKNSSRKILTFGLMSVV' A
#
# COMPACT_ATOMS: atom_id res chain seq x y z
N MET A 1 15.38 -2.23 10.92
CA MET A 1 14.45 -3.03 10.10
C MET A 1 13.77 -2.08 9.15
N ASN A 2 14.00 -2.22 7.85
CA ASN A 2 13.63 -1.19 6.89
C ASN A 2 12.15 -1.38 6.52
N THR A 3 11.42 -0.28 6.47
CA THR A 3 10.01 -0.27 6.06
C THR A 3 9.92 0.30 4.67
N TYR A 4 9.14 -0.32 3.80
CA TYR A 4 8.90 0.12 2.45
C TYR A 4 7.48 0.64 2.32
N VAL A 5 7.30 1.64 1.46
CA VAL A 5 6.00 2.14 1.03
C VAL A 5 5.72 1.61 -0.35
N ILE A 6 4.63 0.87 -0.49
CA ILE A 6 4.08 0.47 -1.78
C ILE A 6 2.96 1.44 -2.11
N THR A 7 3.08 2.15 -3.22
CA THR A 7 2.00 2.99 -3.76
C THR A 7 1.35 2.26 -4.91
N PHE A 8 0.01 2.22 -4.90
CA PHE A 8 -0.78 1.58 -5.95
C PHE A 8 -2.00 2.43 -6.29
N ARG A 9 -2.48 2.27 -7.52
CA ARG A 9 -3.75 2.84 -7.97
C ARG A 9 -4.87 1.84 -7.76
N ALA A 10 -6.03 2.36 -7.38
CA ALA A 10 -7.27 1.61 -7.22
C ALA A 10 -8.42 2.37 -7.85
N LEU A 11 -9.54 1.70 -8.10
CA LEU A 11 -10.81 2.35 -8.41
C LEU A 11 -11.67 2.38 -7.15
N ASN A 12 -12.25 3.54 -6.83
CA ASN A 12 -13.24 3.64 -5.76
C ASN A 12 -14.61 3.09 -6.23
N THR A 13 -15.60 3.08 -5.33
CA THR A 13 -16.96 2.63 -5.62
C THR A 13 -17.66 3.43 -6.73
N LYS A 14 -17.19 4.66 -7.00
CA LYS A 14 -17.64 5.53 -8.09
C LYS A 14 -16.84 5.37 -9.39
N LYS A 15 -15.95 4.36 -9.46
CA LYS A 15 -15.03 4.10 -10.59
C LYS A 15 -14.01 5.21 -10.85
N GLU A 16 -13.70 6.03 -9.85
CA GLU A 16 -12.65 7.05 -9.93
C GLU A 16 -11.31 6.46 -9.51
N LYS A 17 -10.22 6.87 -10.17
CA LYS A 17 -8.86 6.44 -9.82
C LYS A 17 -8.41 7.13 -8.53
N ILE A 18 -8.07 6.34 -7.53
CA ILE A 18 -7.48 6.80 -6.28
C ILE A 18 -6.07 6.25 -6.12
N THR A 19 -5.22 6.98 -5.42
CA THR A 19 -3.87 6.55 -5.06
C THR A 19 -3.87 6.09 -3.61
N CYS A 20 -3.36 4.88 -3.39
CA CYS A 20 -3.27 4.26 -2.07
C CYS A 20 -1.81 3.96 -1.76
N SER A 21 -1.46 3.95 -0.46
CA SER A 21 -0.12 3.60 0.00
C SER A 21 -0.19 2.63 1.17
N ALA A 22 0.56 1.54 1.08
CA ALA A 22 0.72 0.53 2.12
C ALA A 22 2.16 0.52 2.65
N PHE A 23 2.34 0.23 3.93
CA PHE A 23 3.64 0.06 4.56
C PHE A 23 3.93 -1.42 4.77
N VAL A 24 5.10 -1.87 4.35
CA VAL A 24 5.50 -3.28 4.40
C VAL A 24 6.92 -3.39 4.92
N HIS A 25 7.21 -4.37 5.75
CA HIS A 25 8.57 -4.62 6.21
C HIS A 25 9.41 -5.26 5.10
N SER A 26 10.72 -5.01 5.11
CA SER A 26 11.67 -5.54 4.13
C SER A 26 11.57 -7.06 3.92
N GLU A 27 11.37 -7.80 5.01
CA GLU A 27 11.30 -9.26 5.04
C GLU A 27 10.10 -9.82 4.26
N THR A 28 9.00 -9.07 4.22
CA THR A 28 7.75 -9.50 3.57
C THR A 28 7.48 -8.75 2.27
N LEU A 29 8.37 -7.84 1.84
CA LEU A 29 8.17 -6.98 0.67
C LEU A 29 7.89 -7.81 -0.59
N PHE A 30 8.75 -8.77 -0.89
CA PHE A 30 8.63 -9.60 -2.08
C PHE A 30 7.31 -10.38 -2.10
N LEU A 31 6.97 -11.04 -0.99
CA LEU A 31 5.72 -11.80 -0.85
C LEU A 31 4.49 -10.89 -0.92
N ALA A 32 4.56 -9.69 -0.34
CA ALA A 32 3.47 -8.73 -0.35
C ALA A 32 3.20 -8.18 -1.76
N VAL A 33 4.24 -7.85 -2.52
CA VAL A 33 4.12 -7.40 -3.91
C VAL A 33 3.52 -8.50 -4.78
N HIS A 34 4.09 -9.71 -4.74
CA HIS A 34 3.58 -10.84 -5.53
C HIS A 34 2.13 -11.19 -5.17
N SER A 35 1.83 -11.31 -3.88
CA SER A 35 0.46 -11.61 -3.43
C SER A 35 -0.53 -10.52 -3.84
N PHE A 36 -0.10 -9.25 -3.87
CA PHE A 36 -0.93 -8.15 -4.33
C PHE A 36 -1.21 -8.24 -5.82
N GLU A 37 -0.18 -8.47 -6.64
CA GLU A 37 -0.35 -8.59 -8.09
C GLU A 37 -1.23 -9.78 -8.47
N ASP A 38 -1.02 -10.93 -7.85
CA ASP A 38 -1.81 -12.14 -8.13
C ASP A 38 -3.28 -11.96 -7.73
N LYS A 39 -3.55 -11.44 -6.51
CA LYS A 39 -4.93 -11.23 -6.04
C LYS A 39 -5.69 -10.17 -6.84
N ASN A 40 -4.97 -9.20 -7.42
CA ASN A 40 -5.57 -8.07 -8.10
C ASN A 40 -5.42 -8.10 -9.62
N ARG A 41 -4.88 -9.19 -10.18
CA ARG A 41 -4.78 -9.39 -11.62
C ARG A 41 -6.15 -9.23 -12.29
N GLY A 42 -6.23 -8.34 -13.27
CA GLY A 42 -7.48 -8.03 -13.99
C GLY A 42 -8.49 -7.17 -13.23
N ARG A 43 -8.22 -6.77 -11.98
CA ARG A 43 -9.12 -5.93 -11.16
C ARG A 43 -8.82 -4.43 -11.25
N GLY A 44 -7.81 -4.04 -12.04
CA GLY A 44 -7.45 -2.63 -12.26
C GLY A 44 -6.66 -1.99 -11.12
N TYR A 45 -6.19 -2.77 -10.14
CA TYR A 45 -5.24 -2.28 -9.14
C TYR A 45 -3.82 -2.51 -9.65
N VAL A 46 -2.99 -1.47 -9.63
CA VAL A 46 -1.64 -1.51 -10.19
C VAL A 46 -0.67 -0.81 -9.24
N ILE A 47 0.39 -1.52 -8.85
CA ILE A 47 1.50 -0.91 -8.10
C ILE A 47 2.21 0.09 -9.02
N THR A 48 2.40 1.31 -8.53
CA THR A 48 3.04 2.38 -9.28
C THR A 48 4.43 2.72 -8.76
N SER A 49 4.69 2.49 -7.47
CA SER A 49 6.02 2.68 -6.89
C SER A 49 6.22 1.86 -5.63
N VAL A 50 7.48 1.51 -5.37
CA VAL A 50 7.94 0.94 -4.11
C VAL A 50 9.14 1.78 -3.68
N SER A 51 9.13 2.30 -2.47
CA SER A 51 10.19 3.18 -1.95
C SER A 51 10.53 2.82 -0.52
N GLU A 52 11.81 2.85 -0.17
CA GLU A 52 12.25 2.66 1.21
C GLU A 52 11.89 3.89 2.04
N LEU A 53 11.26 3.67 3.18
CA LEU A 53 10.94 4.73 4.13
C LEU A 53 12.11 4.93 5.07
N LEU A 54 12.82 6.04 4.89
CA LEU A 54 13.86 6.48 5.81
C LEU A 54 13.23 6.93 7.14
N SER A 55 13.89 6.66 8.27
CA SER A 55 13.36 6.90 9.63
C SER A 55 12.89 8.35 9.87
N GLU A 56 13.45 9.33 9.17
CA GLU A 56 13.05 10.74 9.25
C GLU A 56 11.68 11.00 8.59
N GLU A 57 11.32 10.27 7.53
CA GLU A 57 10.01 10.39 6.87
C GLU A 57 8.87 9.72 7.66
N LEU A 58 9.16 8.69 8.46
CA LEU A 58 8.18 8.01 9.29
C LEU A 58 7.53 8.96 10.31
N THR A 59 8.33 9.86 10.89
CA THR A 59 7.89 10.86 11.87
C THR A 59 7.00 11.93 11.23
N ALA A 60 7.35 12.38 10.01
CA ALA A 60 6.59 13.38 9.27
C ALA A 60 5.28 12.84 8.64
N LYS A 61 5.25 11.54 8.28
CA LYS A 61 4.08 10.91 7.66
C LYS A 61 3.05 10.43 8.68
N ASN A 62 3.51 10.06 9.89
CA ASN A 62 2.61 9.76 11.01
C ASN A 62 1.89 11.01 11.55
N SER A 63 2.53 12.19 11.55
CA SER A 63 1.87 13.45 11.95
C SER A 63 0.81 13.92 10.94
N SER A 64 0.90 13.48 9.68
CA SER A 64 -0.03 13.84 8.60
C SER A 64 -1.18 12.84 8.38
N ARG A 65 -1.18 11.70 9.08
CA ARG A 65 -2.19 10.66 8.89
C ARG A 65 -3.46 10.96 9.70
N LYS A 66 -4.40 11.67 9.05
CA LYS A 66 -5.82 11.28 9.15
C LYS A 66 -5.91 9.84 8.65
N ILE A 67 -5.88 8.88 9.58
CA ILE A 67 -5.94 7.45 9.29
C ILE A 67 -7.33 7.18 8.71
N LEU A 68 -7.46 7.18 7.38
CA LEU A 68 -8.48 6.42 6.69
C LEU A 68 -8.09 4.95 6.85
N THR A 69 -8.44 4.39 8.00
CA THR A 69 -8.38 2.96 8.29
C THR A 69 -9.42 2.32 7.37
N PHE A 70 -9.05 2.00 6.14
CA PHE A 70 -9.77 0.95 5.42
C PHE A 70 -9.35 -0.35 6.08
N GLY A 71 -10.19 -0.80 7.02
CA GLY A 71 -10.07 -2.11 7.62
C GLY A 71 -9.89 -3.14 6.50
N LEU A 72 -8.73 -3.78 6.47
CA LEU A 72 -8.57 -5.09 5.87
C LEU A 72 -9.50 -6.00 6.66
N MET A 73 -10.74 -6.11 6.19
CA MET A 73 -11.64 -7.16 6.59
C MET A 73 -11.02 -8.43 6.01
N SER A 74 -10.39 -9.22 6.89
CA SER A 74 -10.09 -10.61 6.61
C SER A 74 -11.36 -11.24 6.05
N VAL A 75 -11.29 -11.69 4.79
CA VAL A 75 -12.25 -12.64 4.25
C VAL A 75 -11.50 -13.95 4.16
N VAL A 76 -11.93 -14.84 5.06
CA VAL A 76 -11.47 -16.19 5.42
C VAL A 76 -10.22 -16.23 6.28
#